data_AF-A0A352NUY2-F1
#
_entry.id   AF-A0A352NUY2-F1
#
_cell.length_a   1.000
_cell.length_b   1.000
_cell.length_c   1.000
_cell.angle_alpha   90.00
_cell.angle_beta   90.00
_cell.angle_gamma   90.00
#
_symmetry.space_group_name_H-M   'P 1'
#
loop_
_entity.id
_entity.type
_entity.pdbx_description
1 polymer ?
#
loop_
_entity_poly.entity_id
_entity_poly.type
_entity_poly.pdbx_seq_one_letter_code
_entity_poly.pdbx_strand_id
1 'polypeptide(L)'
;TIDAYPSGGGSYIVAKDNLGTTAGLVAGASLTIDYVLTVAVSSCAGTAAITSAVPSLLPYKVGITLLLIVLLVIGNLRGVRESSKLFGIPTYLFIASVLFMIVWGLIKVYFIGYKPAPVFKIPEASGSITIFLFLKAFASGCTALTGIEAVSNGVPNFKEPSQKHAKMVLALLALVVLLVFGGISYLATLYHAVPNSQ
;
A
#
# COMPACT_ATOMS: atom_id res chain seq x y z
N THR A 1 -2.21 5.13 -20.79
CA THR A 1 -2.74 3.77 -21.05
C THR A 1 -4.26 3.74 -21.14
N ILE A 2 -4.98 4.26 -20.14
CA ILE A 2 -6.45 4.20 -20.10
C ILE A 2 -7.11 4.80 -21.36
N ASP A 3 -6.59 5.92 -21.88
CA ASP A 3 -7.14 6.56 -23.09
C ASP A 3 -6.91 5.76 -24.38
N ALA A 4 -5.76 5.05 -24.48
CA ALA A 4 -5.37 4.30 -25.68
C ALA A 4 -5.89 2.85 -25.67
N TYR A 5 -6.24 2.30 -24.50
CA TYR A 5 -6.75 0.94 -24.32
C TYR A 5 -8.05 0.95 -23.50
N PRO A 6 -9.20 1.32 -24.12
CA PRO A 6 -10.50 1.47 -23.43
C PRO A 6 -11.01 0.15 -22.86
N SER A 7 -10.72 -0.96 -23.55
CA SER A 7 -11.13 -2.32 -23.19
C SER A 7 -10.33 -2.94 -22.05
N GLY A 8 -9.46 -2.16 -21.40
CA GLY A 8 -8.44 -2.68 -20.49
C GLY A 8 -7.25 -3.23 -21.27
N GLY A 9 -6.07 -2.70 -20.98
CA GLY A 9 -4.81 -3.09 -21.60
C GLY A 9 -3.76 -3.15 -20.52
N GLY A 10 -3.83 -4.18 -19.68
CA GLY A 10 -2.80 -4.40 -18.66
C GLY A 10 -1.41 -4.47 -19.26
N SER A 11 -0.38 -4.35 -18.43
CA SER A 11 1.03 -4.21 -18.86
C SER A 11 1.46 -5.27 -19.89
N TYR A 12 0.89 -6.49 -19.82
CA TYR A 12 1.07 -7.56 -20.81
C TYR A 12 0.59 -7.19 -22.23
N ILE A 13 -0.65 -6.72 -22.38
CA ILE A 13 -1.26 -6.43 -23.69
C ILE A 13 -0.51 -5.29 -24.36
N VAL A 14 -0.24 -4.23 -23.60
CA VAL A 14 0.48 -3.04 -24.09
C VAL A 14 1.90 -3.40 -24.52
N ALA A 15 2.63 -4.18 -23.71
CA ALA A 15 3.98 -4.62 -24.06
C ALA A 15 3.99 -5.52 -25.29
N LYS A 16 3.02 -6.45 -25.40
CA LYS A 16 2.92 -7.35 -26.54
C LYS A 16 2.66 -6.61 -27.85
N ASP A 17 1.72 -5.66 -27.84
CA ASP A 17 1.30 -4.93 -29.04
C ASP A 17 2.37 -3.96 -29.53
N ASN A 18 3.16 -3.37 -28.62
CA ASN A 18 4.12 -2.31 -28.97
C ASN A 18 5.58 -2.79 -29.05
N LEU A 19 5.96 -3.83 -28.30
CA LEU A 19 7.36 -4.27 -28.14
C LEU A 19 7.57 -5.75 -28.54
N GLY A 20 6.50 -6.45 -28.92
CA GLY A 20 6.55 -7.83 -29.37
C GLY A 20 6.36 -8.86 -28.26
N THR A 21 6.40 -10.13 -28.65
CA THR A 21 6.01 -11.26 -27.80
C THR A 21 6.93 -11.47 -26.60
N THR A 22 8.25 -11.30 -26.77
CA THR A 22 9.23 -11.48 -25.69
C THR A 22 9.03 -10.45 -24.57
N ALA A 23 8.88 -9.17 -24.92
CA ALA A 23 8.58 -8.10 -23.97
C ALA A 23 7.22 -8.32 -23.29
N GLY A 24 6.20 -8.76 -24.04
CA GLY A 24 4.92 -9.18 -23.49
C GLY A 24 5.06 -10.29 -22.44
N LEU A 25 5.79 -11.37 -22.75
CA LEU A 25 6.01 -12.48 -21.82
C LEU A 25 6.75 -12.05 -20.55
N VAL A 26 7.75 -11.17 -20.66
CA VAL A 26 8.44 -10.60 -19.50
C VAL A 26 7.47 -9.80 -18.63
N ALA A 27 6.62 -8.96 -19.24
CA ALA A 27 5.59 -8.23 -18.50
C ALA A 27 4.63 -9.20 -17.79
N GLY A 28 4.14 -10.24 -18.47
CA GLY A 28 3.25 -11.24 -17.86
C GLY A 28 3.89 -12.03 -16.71
N ALA A 29 5.16 -12.41 -16.84
CA ALA A 29 5.91 -13.08 -15.78
C ALA A 29 6.07 -12.17 -14.55
N SER A 30 6.44 -10.90 -14.77
CA SER A 30 6.55 -9.90 -13.71
C SER A 30 5.23 -9.67 -12.98
N LEU A 31 4.11 -9.60 -13.70
CA LEU A 31 2.78 -9.48 -13.09
C LEU A 31 2.42 -10.68 -12.20
N THR A 32 2.79 -11.88 -12.62
CA THR A 32 2.54 -13.10 -11.82
C THR A 32 3.32 -13.04 -10.51
N ILE A 33 4.58 -12.61 -10.55
CA ILE A 33 5.41 -12.41 -9.37
C ILE A 33 4.82 -11.31 -8.47
N ASP A 34 4.39 -10.20 -9.06
CA ASP A 34 3.76 -9.08 -8.34
C ASP A 34 2.51 -9.53 -7.57
N TYR A 35 1.65 -10.35 -8.17
CA TYR A 35 0.48 -10.88 -7.47
C TYR A 35 0.84 -11.80 -6.29
N VAL A 36 1.86 -12.65 -6.44
CA VAL A 36 2.34 -13.50 -5.33
C VAL A 36 2.93 -12.64 -4.21
N LEU A 37 3.76 -11.66 -4.56
CA LEU A 37 4.37 -10.76 -3.59
C LEU A 37 3.33 -9.87 -2.88
N THR A 38 2.30 -9.42 -3.60
CA THR A 38 1.21 -8.62 -3.02
C THR A 38 0.52 -9.40 -1.89
N VAL A 39 0.13 -10.65 -2.13
CA VAL A 39 -0.51 -11.48 -1.09
C VAL A 39 0.45 -11.73 0.08
N ALA A 40 1.72 -12.04 -0.20
CA ALA A 40 2.71 -12.32 0.83
C ALA A 40 3.00 -11.09 1.71
N VAL A 41 3.30 -9.94 1.09
CA VAL A 41 3.63 -8.69 1.77
C VAL A 41 2.44 -8.15 2.55
N SER A 42 1.23 -8.13 1.97
CA SER A 42 0.03 -7.69 2.68
C SER A 42 -0.33 -8.57 3.87
N SER A 43 -0.17 -9.90 3.75
CA SER A 43 -0.43 -10.83 4.86
C SER A 43 0.58 -10.65 5.99
N CYS A 44 1.88 -10.49 5.66
CA CYS A 44 2.92 -10.19 6.64
C CYS A 44 2.69 -8.85 7.34
N ALA A 45 2.33 -7.79 6.59
CA ALA A 45 2.02 -6.48 7.15
C ALA A 45 0.77 -6.53 8.06
N GLY A 46 -0.26 -7.28 7.67
CA GLY A 46 -1.45 -7.52 8.49
C GLY A 46 -1.12 -8.23 9.80
N THR A 47 -0.30 -9.29 9.76
CA THR A 47 0.19 -9.95 10.97
C THR A 47 1.01 -9.00 11.84
N ALA A 48 1.89 -8.19 11.26
CA ALA A 48 2.70 -7.23 12.00
C ALA A 48 1.83 -6.20 12.74
N ALA A 49 0.74 -5.74 12.13
CA ALA A 49 -0.24 -4.86 12.78
C ALA A 49 -0.96 -5.55 13.96
N ILE A 50 -1.34 -6.83 13.79
CA ILE A 50 -1.97 -7.62 14.87
C ILE A 50 -1.00 -7.82 16.04
N THR A 51 0.24 -8.24 15.77
CA THR A 51 1.24 -8.47 16.82
C THR A 51 1.71 -7.18 17.48
N SER A 52 1.64 -6.04 16.78
CA SER A 52 1.87 -4.72 17.36
C SER A 52 0.80 -4.35 18.37
N ALA A 53 -0.47 -4.69 18.11
CA ALA A 53 -1.58 -4.48 19.04
C ALA A 53 -1.58 -5.47 20.21
N VAL A 54 -1.16 -6.72 19.97
CA VAL A 54 -1.13 -7.80 20.97
C VAL A 54 0.24 -8.50 20.96
N PRO A 55 1.24 -7.98 21.72
CA PRO A 55 2.62 -8.48 21.66
C PRO A 55 2.81 -9.94 22.08
N SER A 56 1.90 -10.52 22.87
CA SER A 56 1.95 -11.94 23.24
C SER A 56 1.82 -12.88 22.04
N LEU A 57 1.37 -12.39 20.89
CA LEU A 57 1.26 -13.15 19.65
C LEU A 57 2.54 -13.20 18.81
N LEU A 58 3.60 -12.44 19.18
CA LEU A 58 4.86 -12.39 18.44
C LEU A 58 5.48 -13.76 18.11
N PRO A 59 5.51 -14.74 19.04
CA PRO A 59 6.05 -16.08 18.73
C PRO A 59 5.27 -16.81 17.63
N TYR A 60 4.00 -16.45 17.42
CA TYR A 60 3.09 -17.11 16.48
C TYR A 60 2.95 -16.38 15.14
N LYS A 61 3.77 -15.35 14.87
CA LYS A 61 3.66 -14.51 13.65
C LYS A 61 3.63 -15.30 12.35
N VAL A 62 4.41 -16.38 12.24
CA VAL A 62 4.41 -17.23 11.03
C VAL A 62 3.09 -17.98 10.91
N GLY A 63 2.61 -18.58 12.01
CA GLY A 63 1.34 -19.30 12.04
C GLY A 63 0.14 -18.41 11.73
N ILE A 64 0.12 -17.18 12.27
CA ILE A 64 -0.92 -16.19 11.99
C ILE A 64 -0.92 -15.80 10.50
N THR A 65 0.26 -15.52 9.94
CA THR A 65 0.38 -15.17 8.50
C THR A 65 -0.14 -16.31 7.60
N LEU A 66 0.26 -17.55 7.87
CA LEU A 66 -0.20 -18.72 7.11
C LEU A 66 -1.71 -18.93 7.26
N LEU A 67 -2.25 -18.74 8.47
CA LEU A 67 -3.68 -18.82 8.73
C LEU A 67 -4.45 -17.77 7.93
N LEU A 68 -3.99 -16.52 7.90
CA LEU A 68 -4.60 -15.44 7.10
C LEU A 68 -4.60 -15.79 5.61
N ILE A 69 -3.50 -16.33 5.08
CA ILE A 69 -3.43 -16.76 3.68
C ILE A 69 -4.44 -17.88 3.41
N VAL A 70 -4.52 -18.90 4.28
CA VAL A 70 -5.49 -20.00 4.13
C VAL A 70 -6.93 -19.47 4.17
N LEU A 71 -7.24 -18.54 5.07
CA LEU A 71 -8.56 -17.90 5.14
C LEU A 71 -8.88 -17.12 3.86
N LEU A 72 -7.91 -16.38 3.31
CA LEU A 72 -8.05 -15.70 2.02
C LEU A 72 -8.29 -16.70 0.89
N VAL A 73 -7.56 -17.81 0.85
CA VAL A 73 -7.75 -18.88 -0.14
C VAL A 73 -9.17 -19.44 -0.05
N ILE A 74 -9.61 -19.83 1.16
CA ILE A 74 -10.96 -20.37 1.37
C ILE A 74 -12.04 -19.35 0.98
N GLY A 75 -11.87 -18.08 1.35
CA GLY A 75 -12.80 -17.01 1.00
C GLY A 75 -12.91 -16.79 -0.51
N ASN A 76 -11.78 -16.79 -1.21
CA ASN A 76 -11.76 -16.66 -2.68
C ASN A 76 -12.39 -17.87 -3.37
N LEU A 77 -12.12 -19.09 -2.91
CA LEU A 77 -12.72 -20.32 -3.45
C LEU A 77 -14.22 -20.42 -3.18
N ARG A 78 -14.72 -19.86 -2.07
CA ARG A 78 -16.15 -19.81 -1.74
C ARG A 78 -16.93 -18.71 -2.46
N GLY A 79 -16.29 -17.91 -3.30
CA GLY A 79 -16.99 -16.92 -4.13
C GLY A 79 -17.48 -15.70 -3.36
N VAL A 80 -16.77 -15.27 -2.31
CA VAL A 80 -17.07 -14.06 -1.50
C VAL A 80 -17.08 -12.74 -2.34
N ARG A 81 -16.81 -12.84 -3.64
CA ARG A 81 -16.67 -11.77 -4.65
C ARG A 81 -17.93 -10.93 -4.89
N GLU A 82 -19.13 -11.39 -4.52
CA GLU A 82 -20.38 -10.61 -4.75
C GLU A 82 -20.57 -9.43 -3.79
N SER A 83 -19.72 -9.25 -2.78
CA SER A 83 -19.92 -8.27 -1.73
C SER A 83 -18.95 -7.07 -1.77
N SER A 84 -18.72 -6.49 -2.95
CA SER A 84 -17.84 -5.32 -3.13
C SER A 84 -18.18 -4.15 -2.20
N LYS A 85 -19.44 -4.00 -1.77
CA LYS A 85 -19.86 -3.03 -0.75
C LYS A 85 -19.38 -3.36 0.67
N LEU A 86 -19.46 -4.62 1.09
CA LEU A 86 -19.02 -5.06 2.42
C LEU A 86 -17.49 -4.98 2.57
N PHE A 87 -16.75 -5.23 1.48
CA PHE A 87 -15.29 -5.08 1.47
C PHE A 87 -14.80 -3.62 1.46
N GLY A 88 -15.64 -2.66 1.04
CA GLY A 88 -15.28 -1.24 1.06
C GLY A 88 -15.30 -0.62 2.46
N ILE A 89 -16.12 -1.13 3.38
CA ILE A 89 -16.30 -0.56 4.73
C ILE A 89 -14.96 -0.50 5.50
N PRO A 90 -14.17 -1.58 5.62
CA PRO A 90 -12.88 -1.52 6.31
C PRO A 90 -11.92 -0.51 5.70
N THR A 91 -11.90 -0.37 4.37
CA THR A 91 -11.03 0.59 3.68
C THR A 91 -11.41 2.03 4.01
N TYR A 92 -12.69 2.38 3.99
CA TYR A 92 -13.13 3.73 4.36
C TYR A 92 -12.88 4.04 5.83
N LEU A 93 -13.12 3.08 6.72
CA LEU A 93 -12.80 3.22 8.15
C LEU A 93 -11.31 3.42 8.37
N PHE A 94 -10.46 2.66 7.67
CA PHE A 94 -9.02 2.81 7.72
C PHE A 94 -8.59 4.23 7.30
N ILE A 95 -9.04 4.69 6.13
CA ILE A 95 -8.73 6.05 5.64
C ILE A 95 -9.17 7.10 6.65
N ALA A 96 -10.41 7.02 7.14
CA ALA A 96 -10.94 7.97 8.13
C ALA A 96 -10.12 7.96 9.44
N SER A 97 -9.77 6.78 9.95
CA SER A 97 -9.00 6.64 11.20
C SER A 97 -7.59 7.21 11.08
N VAL A 98 -6.92 6.99 9.94
CA VAL A 98 -5.58 7.51 9.68
C VAL A 98 -5.61 9.03 9.50
N LEU A 99 -6.57 9.56 8.74
CA LEU A 99 -6.73 11.01 8.60
C LEU A 99 -7.03 11.68 9.95
N PHE A 100 -7.89 11.08 10.76
CA PHE A 100 -8.15 11.54 12.12
C PHE A 100 -6.87 11.54 12.97
N MET A 101 -6.09 10.45 12.94
CA MET A 101 -4.82 10.35 13.66
C MET A 101 -3.83 11.45 13.23
N ILE A 102 -3.72 11.73 11.93
CA ILE A 102 -2.85 12.80 11.40
C ILE A 102 -3.31 14.16 11.94
N VAL A 103 -4.59 14.49 11.78
CA VAL A 103 -5.14 15.78 12.24
C VAL A 103 -4.98 15.95 13.76
N TRP A 104 -5.33 14.93 14.53
CA TRP A 104 -5.19 14.95 15.98
C TRP A 104 -3.73 15.08 16.43
N GLY A 105 -2.83 14.35 15.77
CA GLY A 105 -1.39 14.40 16.03
C GLY A 105 -0.80 15.81 15.82
N LEU A 106 -1.26 16.52 14.78
CA LEU A 106 -0.89 17.91 14.52
C LEU A 106 -1.48 18.87 15.54
N ILE A 107 -2.77 18.74 15.88
CA ILE A 107 -3.42 19.57 16.91
C ILE A 107 -2.67 19.46 18.24
N LYS A 108 -2.30 18.24 18.62
CA LYS A 108 -1.60 17.96 19.88
C LYS A 108 -0.25 18.68 19.97
N VAL A 109 0.50 18.74 18.88
CA VAL A 109 1.81 19.40 18.86
C VAL A 109 1.67 20.92 18.79
N TYR A 110 0.85 21.43 17.86
CA TYR A 110 0.81 22.86 17.57
C TYR A 110 -0.09 23.67 18.51
N PHE A 111 -1.24 23.13 18.89
CA PHE A 111 -2.24 23.88 19.67
C PHE A 111 -2.21 23.51 21.15
N ILE A 112 -1.97 22.24 21.48
CA ILE A 112 -1.88 21.78 22.88
C ILE A 112 -0.46 21.97 23.44
N GLY A 113 0.54 22.20 22.59
CA GLY A 113 1.92 22.41 23.00
C GLY A 113 2.63 21.14 23.50
N TYR A 114 2.12 19.96 23.16
CA TYR A 114 2.78 18.70 23.48
C TYR A 114 4.12 18.62 22.73
N LYS A 115 5.19 18.33 23.47
CA LYS A 115 6.53 18.10 22.91
C LYS A 115 6.79 16.60 22.90
N PRO A 116 6.74 15.92 21.74
CA PRO A 116 7.02 14.50 21.66
C PRO A 116 8.46 14.22 22.09
N ALA A 117 8.62 13.49 23.19
CA ALA A 117 9.92 12.99 23.60
C ALA A 117 10.22 11.68 22.85
N PRO A 118 11.42 11.50 22.30
CA PRO A 118 11.80 10.26 21.66
C PRO A 118 11.79 9.12 22.70
N VAL A 119 11.10 8.02 22.39
CA VAL A 119 11.01 6.85 23.28
C VAL A 119 12.35 6.11 23.37
N PHE A 120 13.19 6.25 22.34
CA PHE A 120 14.52 5.66 22.26
C PHE A 120 15.55 6.73 21.88
N LYS A 121 16.79 6.57 22.33
CA LYS A 121 17.88 7.45 21.92
C LYS A 121 18.09 7.28 20.42
N ILE A 122 17.83 8.34 19.66
CA ILE A 122 18.06 8.35 18.21
C ILE A 122 19.57 8.13 18.01
N PRO A 123 20.00 7.10 17.28
CA PRO A 123 21.40 6.92 16.96
C PRO A 123 21.92 8.16 16.25
N GLU A 124 23.10 8.65 16.65
CA GLU A 124 23.76 9.71 15.89
C GLU A 124 24.01 9.20 14.47
N ALA A 125 23.74 10.05 13.48
CA ALA A 125 23.92 9.69 12.08
C ALA A 125 25.39 9.32 11.82
N SER A 126 25.68 8.02 11.80
CA SER A 126 27.03 7.50 11.60
C SER A 126 27.31 7.40 10.09
N GLY A 127 27.53 8.55 9.44
CA GLY A 127 27.98 8.60 8.06
C GLY A 127 27.36 9.71 7.21
N SER A 128 28.00 9.99 6.07
CA SER A 128 27.51 10.96 5.09
C SER A 128 26.28 10.44 4.37
N ILE A 129 25.29 11.30 4.15
CA ILE A 129 24.17 11.01 3.24
C ILE A 129 24.74 10.96 1.82
N THR A 130 24.99 9.75 1.32
CA THR A 130 25.45 9.56 -0.05
C THR A 130 24.28 9.58 -1.02
N ILE A 131 24.55 9.93 -2.28
CA ILE A 131 23.55 9.83 -3.36
C ILE A 131 22.99 8.40 -3.46
N PHE A 132 23.82 7.39 -3.21
CA PHE A 132 23.40 5.99 -3.19
C PHE A 132 22.39 5.71 -2.08
N LEU A 133 22.63 6.22 -0.87
CA LEU A 133 21.68 6.07 0.25
C LEU A 133 20.36 6.76 -0.04
N PHE A 134 20.40 7.96 -0.64
CA PHE A 134 19.21 8.68 -1.07
C PHE A 134 18.42 7.90 -2.12
N LEU A 135 19.08 7.39 -3.17
CA LEU A 135 18.44 6.58 -4.21
C LEU A 135 17.87 5.27 -3.65
N LYS A 136 18.54 4.63 -2.69
CA LYS A 136 18.02 3.43 -2.00
C LYS A 136 16.75 3.75 -1.20
N ALA A 137 16.74 4.86 -0.46
CA ALA A 137 15.56 5.29 0.28
C ALA A 137 14.40 5.64 -0.66
N PHE A 138 14.70 6.33 -1.76
CA PHE A 138 13.73 6.67 -2.80
C PHE A 138 13.12 5.42 -3.44
N ALA A 139 13.94 4.46 -3.88
CA ALA A 139 13.49 3.21 -4.46
C ALA A 139 12.61 2.40 -3.49
N SER A 140 12.96 2.37 -2.21
CA SER A 140 12.14 1.74 -1.16
C SER A 140 10.78 2.45 -1.01
N GLY A 141 10.77 3.80 -1.03
CA GLY A 141 9.54 4.59 -0.95
C GLY A 141 8.60 4.41 -2.14
N CYS A 142 9.13 4.17 -3.35
CA CYS A 142 8.32 3.89 -4.54
C CYS A 142 7.41 2.67 -4.39
N THR A 143 7.73 1.73 -3.49
CA THR A 143 6.87 0.56 -3.22
C THR A 143 5.49 0.96 -2.66
N ALA A 144 5.36 2.12 -2.02
CA ALA A 144 4.08 2.63 -1.53
C ALA A 144 3.09 3.00 -2.66
N LEU A 145 3.57 3.12 -3.90
CA LEU A 145 2.76 3.41 -5.09
C LEU A 145 2.29 2.14 -5.81
N THR A 146 2.63 0.95 -5.30
CA THR A 146 2.08 -0.31 -5.80
C THR A 146 0.55 -0.34 -5.63
N GLY A 147 -0.15 -1.00 -6.56
CA GLY A 147 -1.62 -1.09 -6.53
C GLY A 147 -2.38 -0.10 -7.42
N ILE A 148 -1.73 0.93 -7.99
CA ILE A 148 -2.33 1.73 -9.08
C ILE A 148 -2.68 0.86 -10.30
N GLU A 149 -1.95 -0.23 -10.49
CA GLU A 149 -2.16 -1.18 -11.57
C GLU A 149 -3.52 -1.89 -11.49
N ALA A 150 -4.00 -2.14 -10.27
CA ALA A 150 -5.30 -2.77 -10.05
C ALA A 150 -6.44 -1.92 -10.67
N VAL A 151 -6.31 -0.59 -10.61
CA VAL A 151 -7.27 0.34 -11.24
C VAL A 151 -7.16 0.29 -12.76
N SER A 152 -5.95 0.25 -13.32
CA SER A 152 -5.77 0.17 -14.78
C SER A 152 -6.20 -1.16 -15.38
N ASN A 153 -6.01 -2.27 -14.68
CA ASN A 153 -6.49 -3.58 -15.11
C ASN A 153 -8.01 -3.73 -14.92
N GLY A 154 -8.58 -2.96 -13.99
CA GLY A 154 -10.01 -2.97 -13.67
C GLY A 154 -10.88 -2.05 -14.52
N VAL A 155 -10.33 -1.32 -15.51
CA VAL A 155 -11.07 -0.36 -16.36
C VAL A 155 -12.39 -0.92 -16.91
N PRO A 156 -12.46 -2.17 -17.43
CA PRO A 156 -13.70 -2.73 -17.98
C PRO A 156 -14.82 -2.93 -16.94
N ASN A 157 -14.49 -2.95 -15.65
CA ASN A 157 -15.46 -3.14 -14.57
C ASN A 157 -16.10 -1.82 -14.11
N PHE A 158 -15.65 -0.68 -14.62
CA PHE A 158 -16.24 0.62 -14.30
C PHE A 158 -17.53 0.83 -15.08
N LYS A 159 -18.48 1.53 -14.45
CA LYS A 159 -19.70 1.99 -15.15
C LYS A 159 -19.31 2.89 -16.32
N GLU A 160 -20.04 2.80 -17.43
CA GLU A 160 -19.84 3.69 -18.56
C GLU A 160 -20.17 5.16 -18.22
N PRO A 161 -19.33 6.15 -18.61
CA PRO A 161 -18.08 6.05 -19.39
C PRO A 161 -16.89 5.52 -18.58
N SER A 162 -16.45 4.29 -18.85
CA SER A 162 -15.56 3.50 -17.99
C SER A 162 -14.18 4.16 -17.80
N GLN A 163 -13.59 4.68 -18.88
CA GLN A 163 -12.32 5.42 -18.85
C GLN A 163 -12.37 6.68 -17.97
N LYS A 164 -13.49 7.42 -18.00
CA LYS A 164 -13.64 8.65 -17.22
C LYS A 164 -13.68 8.31 -15.73
N HIS A 165 -14.45 7.30 -15.36
CA HIS A 165 -14.57 6.85 -13.98
C HIS A 165 -13.26 6.23 -13.45
N ALA A 166 -12.57 5.42 -14.27
CA ALA A 166 -11.27 4.88 -13.90
C ALA A 166 -10.23 5.98 -13.65
N LYS A 167 -10.18 7.02 -14.50
CA LYS A 167 -9.29 8.18 -14.30
C LYS A 167 -9.61 8.96 -13.02
N MET A 168 -10.89 9.17 -12.72
CA MET A 168 -11.30 9.82 -11.46
C MET A 168 -10.85 9.00 -10.25
N VAL A 169 -11.05 7.67 -10.27
CA VAL A 169 -10.63 6.80 -9.17
C VAL A 169 -9.11 6.78 -9.02
N LEU A 170 -8.36 6.75 -10.11
CA LEU A 170 -6.90 6.84 -10.05
C LEU A 170 -6.42 8.17 -9.44
N ALA A 171 -7.05 9.29 -9.79
CA ALA A 171 -6.73 10.59 -9.21
C ALA A 171 -7.07 10.67 -7.72
N LEU A 172 -8.23 10.13 -7.32
CA LEU A 172 -8.62 10.04 -5.90
C LEU A 172 -7.67 9.14 -5.10
N LEU A 173 -7.27 8.00 -5.67
CA LEU A 173 -6.29 7.10 -5.06
C LEU A 173 -4.96 7.82 -4.85
N ALA A 174 -4.45 8.52 -5.87
CA ALA A 174 -3.21 9.29 -5.77
C ALA A 174 -3.29 10.38 -4.69
N LEU A 175 -4.41 11.10 -4.61
CA LEU A 175 -4.64 12.10 -3.57
C LEU A 175 -4.65 11.49 -2.16
N VAL A 176 -5.37 10.37 -1.96
CA VAL A 176 -5.43 9.68 -0.67
C VAL A 176 -4.05 9.17 -0.26
N VAL A 177 -3.30 8.55 -1.18
CA VAL A 177 -1.94 8.08 -0.93
C VAL A 177 -1.05 9.25 -0.54
N LEU A 178 -1.11 10.39 -1.25
CA LEU A 178 -0.32 11.58 -0.93
C LEU A 178 -0.63 12.09 0.49
N LEU A 179 -1.91 12.23 0.85
CA LEU A 179 -2.33 12.72 2.17
C LEU A 179 -1.94 11.76 3.29
N VAL A 180 -2.17 10.46 3.12
CA VAL A 180 -1.87 9.44 4.12
C VAL A 180 -0.37 9.25 4.28
N PHE A 181 0.36 9.00 3.19
CA PHE A 181 1.80 8.76 3.23
C PHE A 181 2.57 10.00 3.67
N GLY A 182 2.22 11.17 3.12
CA GLY A 182 2.82 12.45 3.50
C GLY A 182 2.53 12.82 4.95
N GLY A 183 1.27 12.67 5.38
CA GLY A 183 0.85 12.96 6.74
C GLY A 183 1.51 12.05 7.79
N ILE A 184 1.56 10.74 7.54
CA ILE A 184 2.26 9.79 8.43
C ILE A 184 3.76 10.09 8.47
N SER A 185 4.39 10.33 7.32
CA SER A 185 5.83 10.66 7.26
C SER A 185 6.15 11.91 8.07
N TYR A 186 5.33 12.96 7.92
CA TYR A 186 5.50 14.20 8.66
C TYR A 186 5.29 14.00 10.18
N LEU A 187 4.25 13.24 10.55
CA LEU A 187 3.99 12.93 11.95
C LEU A 187 5.11 12.08 12.57
N ALA A 188 5.67 11.14 11.81
CA ALA A 188 6.81 10.32 12.24
C ALA A 188 8.05 11.19 12.51
N THR A 189 8.30 12.23 11.70
CA THR A 189 9.36 13.21 11.96
C THR A 189 9.09 14.04 13.22
N LEU A 190 7.86 14.53 13.40
CA LEU A 190 7.47 15.32 14.58
C LEU A 190 7.53 14.53 15.89
N TYR A 191 7.14 13.25 15.85
CA TYR A 191 7.07 12.38 17.02
C TYR A 191 8.34 11.55 17.24
N HIS A 192 9.36 11.73 16.41
CA HIS A 192 10.62 10.99 16.47
C HIS A 192 10.41 9.46 16.51
N ALA A 193 9.53 8.95 15.65
CA ALA A 193 9.24 7.53 15.60
C ALA A 193 10.49 6.76 15.15
N VAL A 194 10.96 5.82 15.99
CA VAL A 194 12.13 4.99 15.70
C VAL A 194 11.65 3.61 15.24
N PRO A 195 12.20 3.05 14.14
CA PRO A 195 11.93 1.68 13.75
C PRO A 195 12.29 0.72 14.88
N ASN A 196 11.33 -0.04 15.38
CA ASN A 196 11.59 -1.08 16.36
C ASN A 196 12.14 -2.32 15.64
N SER A 197 13.21 -2.93 16.17
CA SER A 197 13.83 -4.13 15.61
C SER A 197 13.23 -5.44 16.14
N GLN A 198 12.04 -5.39 16.74
CA GLN A 198 11.33 -6.57 17.25
C GLN A 198 10.56 -7.33 16.16
#